data_AF-A0A5K0Z816-F1
#
_entry.id   AF-A0A5K0Z816-F1
#
_cell.length_a   1.000
_cell.length_b   1.000
_cell.length_c   1.000
_cell.angle_alpha   90.00
_cell.angle_beta   90.00
_cell.angle_gamma   90.00
#
_symmetry.space_group_name_H-M   'P 1'
#
loop_
_entity.id
_entity.type
_entity.pdbx_description
1 polymer ?
#
loop_
_entity_poly.entity_id
_entity_poly.type
_entity_poly.pdbx_seq_one_letter_code
_entity_poly.pdbx_strand_id
1 'polypeptide(L)'
;VAGHKDLLEGDPYLRQRLKLRDSYITTLNVCQACTLKRIRDPNFHVKVRPHISKEIMESNKAAAELVNLNPASEYAPGLEDTLILTMKGIAAGMQNTG
;
A
#
# COMPACT_ATOMS: atom_id res chain seq x y z
N VAL A 1 16.33 -31.59 -1.01
CA VAL A 1 15.53 -31.67 0.24
C VAL A 1 14.07 -31.99 -0.06
N ALA A 2 13.30 -31.16 -0.79
CA ALA A 2 11.90 -31.50 -1.12
C ALA A 2 11.70 -32.22 -2.48
N GLY A 3 12.68 -32.21 -3.38
CA GLY A 3 12.57 -32.86 -4.70
C GLY A 3 11.74 -32.09 -5.75
N HIS A 4 11.27 -30.90 -5.43
CA HIS A 4 10.50 -30.03 -6.33
C HIS A 4 11.41 -29.10 -7.16
N LYS A 5 11.01 -28.83 -8.40
CA LYS A 5 11.60 -27.82 -9.30
C LYS A 5 11.09 -26.42 -8.99
N ASP A 6 9.82 -26.32 -8.62
CA ASP A 6 9.13 -25.07 -8.31
C ASP A 6 8.68 -24.99 -6.85
N LEU A 7 8.51 -23.77 -6.34
CA LEU A 7 7.83 -23.55 -5.07
C LEU A 7 6.37 -24.01 -5.15
N LEU A 8 5.94 -24.75 -4.11
CA LEU A 8 4.60 -25.31 -3.98
C LEU A 8 4.19 -26.25 -5.13
N GLU A 9 5.14 -26.97 -5.73
CA GLU A 9 4.85 -27.94 -6.79
C GLU A 9 3.87 -29.05 -6.33
N GLY A 10 3.97 -29.48 -5.07
CA GLY A 10 3.05 -30.45 -4.46
C GLY A 10 1.70 -29.89 -4.01
N ASP A 11 1.48 -28.56 -4.07
CA ASP A 11 0.22 -27.90 -3.68
C ASP A 11 -0.15 -26.79 -4.68
N PRO A 12 -0.72 -27.17 -5.84
CA PRO A 12 -1.09 -26.21 -6.88
C PRO A 12 -2.22 -25.27 -6.45
N TYR A 13 -3.09 -25.69 -5.53
CA TYR A 13 -4.20 -24.87 -5.04
C TYR A 13 -3.71 -23.72 -4.17
N LEU A 14 -2.78 -24.00 -3.24
CA LEU A 14 -2.14 -22.95 -2.46
C LEU A 14 -1.34 -22.01 -3.35
N ARG A 15 -0.56 -22.55 -4.31
CA ARG A 15 0.20 -21.75 -5.29
C ARG A 15 -0.71 -20.79 -6.06
N GLN A 16 -1.86 -21.25 -6.55
CA GLN A 16 -2.81 -20.42 -7.28
C GLN A 16 -3.39 -19.31 -6.39
N ARG A 17 -3.81 -19.63 -5.16
CA ARG A 17 -4.41 -18.66 -4.24
C ARG A 17 -3.44 -17.54 -3.86
N LEU A 18 -2.17 -17.86 -3.64
CA LEU A 18 -1.14 -16.85 -3.36
C LEU A 18 -0.90 -15.97 -4.59
N LYS A 19 -0.76 -16.58 -5.78
CA LYS A 19 -0.52 -15.86 -7.03
C LYS A 19 -1.63 -14.85 -7.37
N LEU A 20 -2.88 -15.14 -7.01
CA LEU A 20 -4.00 -14.20 -7.19
C LEU A 20 -3.93 -12.96 -6.28
N ARG A 21 -3.19 -13.03 -5.17
CA ARG A 21 -3.00 -11.90 -4.25
C ARG A 21 -1.84 -10.99 -4.65
N ASP A 22 -0.87 -11.53 -5.38
CA ASP A 22 0.40 -10.86 -5.71
C ASP A 22 0.20 -9.50 -6.39
N SER A 23 -0.76 -9.37 -7.30
CA SER A 23 -1.00 -8.12 -8.03
C SER A 23 -1.35 -6.95 -7.09
N TYR A 24 -2.21 -7.22 -6.10
CA TYR A 24 -2.62 -6.22 -5.11
C TYR A 24 -1.51 -5.98 -4.08
N ILE A 25 -0.90 -7.04 -3.54
CA ILE A 25 0.18 -6.91 -2.54
C ILE A 25 1.37 -6.17 -3.13
N THR A 26 1.76 -6.48 -4.37
CA THR A 26 2.89 -5.83 -5.06
C THR A 26 2.62 -4.34 -5.27
N THR A 27 1.40 -3.98 -5.67
CA THR A 27 1.01 -2.58 -5.83
C THR A 27 1.10 -1.83 -4.49
N LEU A 28 0.64 -2.45 -3.39
CA LEU A 28 0.75 -1.87 -2.06
C LEU A 28 2.20 -1.77 -1.59
N ASN A 29 3.06 -2.73 -1.90
CA ASN A 29 4.50 -2.68 -1.58
C ASN A 29 5.19 -1.50 -2.25
N VAL A 30 4.92 -1.27 -3.54
CA VAL A 30 5.47 -0.12 -4.26
C VAL A 30 4.93 1.19 -3.69
N CYS A 31 3.62 1.26 -3.42
CA CYS A 31 3.00 2.41 -2.78
C CYS A 31 3.63 2.71 -1.40
N GLN A 32 3.84 1.68 -0.59
CA GLN A 32 4.46 1.78 0.73
C GLN A 32 5.90 2.28 0.63
N ALA A 33 6.72 1.72 -0.26
CA ALA A 33 8.10 2.13 -0.46
C ALA A 33 8.21 3.60 -0.91
N CYS A 34 7.39 4.02 -1.87
CA CYS A 34 7.33 5.41 -2.32
C CYS A 34 6.87 6.36 -1.22
N THR A 35 5.86 5.95 -0.43
CA THR A 35 5.35 6.75 0.70
C THR A 35 6.40 6.90 1.79
N LEU A 36 7.10 5.83 2.15
CA LEU A 36 8.22 5.86 3.11
C LEU A 36 9.36 6.75 2.63
N LYS A 37 9.69 6.74 1.32
CA LYS A 37 10.69 7.65 0.77
C LYS A 37 10.27 9.10 0.92
N ARG A 38 9.01 9.45 0.62
CA ARG A 38 8.48 10.81 0.83
C ARG A 38 8.49 11.25 2.29
N ILE A 39 8.26 10.32 3.22
CA ILE A 39 8.27 10.60 4.66
C ILE A 39 9.70 10.83 5.18
N ARG A 40 10.67 10.03 4.73
CA ARG A 40 12.01 9.98 5.32
C ARG A 40 13.06 10.84 4.62
N ASP A 41 12.88 11.12 3.33
CA ASP A 41 13.82 11.87 2.50
C ASP A 41 13.24 13.25 2.17
N PRO A 42 13.63 14.33 2.89
CA PRO A 42 13.11 15.66 2.65
C PRO A 42 13.50 16.23 1.28
N ASN A 43 14.51 15.66 0.62
CA ASN A 43 14.95 16.08 -0.71
C ASN A 43 14.16 15.39 -1.83
N PHE A 44 13.31 14.41 -1.49
CA PHE A 44 12.51 13.69 -2.47
C PHE A 44 11.24 14.46 -2.87
N HIS A 45 11.41 15.38 -3.82
CA HIS A 45 10.33 16.18 -4.37
C HIS A 45 9.51 15.36 -5.39
N VAL A 46 8.23 15.17 -5.11
CA VAL A 46 7.30 14.49 -6.02
C VAL A 46 6.47 15.52 -6.77
N LYS A 47 6.44 15.42 -8.10
CA LYS A 47 5.54 16.22 -8.93
C LYS A 47 4.11 15.74 -8.73
N VAL A 48 3.33 16.50 -7.98
CA VAL A 48 1.91 16.19 -7.72
C VAL A 48 1.12 16.46 -9.01
N ARG A 49 0.34 15.46 -9.43
CA ARG A 49 -0.61 15.59 -10.54
C ARG A 49 -1.93 16.22 -10.06
N PRO A 50 -2.74 16.80 -10.96
CA PRO A 50 -4.11 17.18 -10.63
C PRO A 50 -4.90 16.00 -10.04
N HIS A 51 -5.83 16.30 -9.12
CA HIS A 51 -6.70 15.29 -8.52
C HIS A 51 -7.45 14.52 -9.62
N ILE A 52 -7.54 13.18 -9.47
CA ILE A 52 -8.21 12.30 -10.45
C ILE A 52 -9.63 11.95 -10.03
N SER A 53 -9.90 11.90 -8.71
CA SER A 53 -11.24 11.59 -8.22
C SER A 53 -12.18 12.77 -8.47
N LYS A 54 -13.21 12.55 -9.29
CA LYS A 54 -14.23 13.56 -9.59
C LYS A 54 -14.98 14.01 -8.34
N GLU A 55 -15.28 13.07 -7.45
CA GLU A 55 -15.96 13.35 -6.18
C GLU A 55 -15.15 14.30 -5.29
N ILE A 56 -13.82 14.15 -5.26
CA ILE A 56 -12.94 15.06 -4.51
C ILE A 56 -12.85 16.42 -5.20
N MET A 57 -12.80 16.45 -6.54
CA MET A 57 -12.79 17.71 -7.30
C MET A 57 -14.08 18.52 -7.14
N GLU A 58 -15.21 17.83 -6.98
CA GLU A 58 -16.53 18.42 -6.77
C GLU A 58 -16.77 18.79 -5.29
N SER A 59 -16.12 18.09 -4.36
CA SER A 59 -16.15 18.43 -2.94
C SER A 59 -15.13 19.53 -2.62
N ASN A 60 -15.58 20.68 -2.08
CA ASN A 60 -14.67 21.73 -1.60
C ASN A 60 -13.93 21.37 -0.29
N LYS A 61 -13.85 20.08 0.07
CA LYS A 61 -13.19 19.63 1.31
C LYS A 61 -11.68 19.75 1.18
N ALA A 62 -11.05 20.33 2.20
CA ALA A 62 -9.60 20.34 2.30
C ALA A 62 -9.07 18.90 2.46
N ALA A 63 -7.93 18.57 1.85
CA ALA A 63 -7.31 17.24 1.97
C ALA A 63 -7.03 16.83 3.43
N ALA A 64 -6.83 17.81 4.32
CA ALA A 64 -6.69 17.59 5.76
C ALA A 64 -7.95 17.00 6.41
N GLU A 65 -9.15 17.27 5.88
CA GLU A 65 -10.41 16.72 6.38
C GLU A 65 -10.66 15.27 5.95
N LEU A 66 -9.80 14.73 5.09
CA LEU A 66 -9.84 13.34 4.64
C LEU A 66 -8.82 12.46 5.40
N VAL A 67 -8.01 13.06 6.27
CA VAL A 67 -7.11 12.35 7.20
C VAL A 67 -7.96 11.86 8.37
N ASN A 68 -8.26 10.56 8.35
CA ASN A 68 -9.24 9.95 9.25
C ASN A 68 -8.59 8.96 10.23
N LEU A 69 -7.39 8.44 9.94
CA LEU A 69 -6.76 7.41 10.76
C LEU A 69 -5.91 8.01 11.88
N ASN A 70 -5.17 9.10 11.61
CA ASN A 70 -4.49 9.87 12.64
C ASN A 70 -4.66 11.40 12.43
N PRO A 71 -5.65 12.03 13.08
CA PRO A 71 -5.89 13.47 12.96
C PRO A 71 -4.76 14.35 13.55
N ALA A 72 -3.90 13.79 14.41
CA ALA A 72 -2.79 14.49 15.05
C ALA A 72 -1.44 14.25 14.35
N SER A 73 -1.45 13.74 13.11
CA SER A 73 -0.24 13.42 12.37
C SER A 73 0.67 14.65 12.18
N GLU A 74 1.96 14.46 12.43
CA GLU A 74 3.01 15.47 12.14
C GLU A 74 3.47 15.42 10.67
N TYR A 75 3.04 14.43 9.91
CA TYR A 75 3.38 14.29 8.49
C TYR A 75 2.41 15.08 7.60
N ALA A 76 2.84 15.37 6.37
CA ALA A 76 1.96 16.03 5.40
C ALA A 76 0.64 15.25 5.24
N PRO A 77 -0.51 15.95 5.11
CA PRO A 77 -1.83 15.32 5.13
C PRO A 77 -1.94 14.11 4.19
N GLY A 78 -2.41 12.99 4.75
CA GLY A 78 -2.65 11.74 4.03
C GLY A 78 -1.45 10.81 3.87
N LEU A 79 -0.22 11.23 4.20
CA LEU A 79 0.96 10.35 4.12
C LEU A 79 0.90 9.20 5.13
N GLU A 80 0.60 9.51 6.38
CA GLU A 80 0.50 8.50 7.45
C GLU A 80 -0.68 7.54 7.20
N ASP A 81 -1.86 8.08 6.89
CA ASP A 81 -3.03 7.28 6.55
C ASP A 81 -2.77 6.33 5.37
N THR A 82 -2.10 6.82 4.32
CA THR A 82 -1.69 6.00 3.18
C THR A 82 -0.76 4.87 3.61
N LEU A 83 0.23 5.17 4.46
CA LEU A 83 1.16 4.17 4.99
C LEU A 83 0.42 3.09 5.80
N ILE A 84 -0.50 3.50 6.69
CA ILE A 84 -1.32 2.57 7.49
C ILE A 84 -2.16 1.67 6.59
N LEU A 85 -2.80 2.23 5.54
CA LEU A 85 -3.57 1.43 4.58
C LEU A 85 -2.70 0.39 3.87
N THR A 86 -1.47 0.75 3.46
CA THR A 86 -0.55 -0.21 2.84
C THR A 86 -0.14 -1.31 3.81
N MET A 87 0.19 -0.99 5.06
CA MET A 87 0.54 -1.97 6.10
C MET A 87 -0.61 -2.96 6.33
N LYS A 88 -1.84 -2.46 6.50
CA LYS A 88 -3.04 -3.29 6.70
C LYS A 88 -3.32 -4.20 5.50
N GLY A 89 -3.25 -3.65 4.28
CA GLY A 89 -3.51 -4.41 3.06
C GLY A 89 -2.46 -5.50 2.80
N ILE A 90 -1.18 -5.20 3.02
CA ILE A 90 -0.09 -6.19 2.90
C ILE A 90 -0.27 -7.28 3.95
N ALA A 91 -0.51 -6.93 5.22
CA ALA A 91 -0.73 -7.90 6.28
C ALA A 91 -1.92 -8.83 5.98
N ALA A 92 -3.04 -8.27 5.49
CA ALA A 92 -4.21 -9.05 5.09
C ALA A 92 -3.92 -10.01 3.93
N GLY A 93 -3.05 -9.63 2.99
CA GLY A 93 -2.64 -10.47 1.86
C GLY A 93 -1.64 -11.56 2.23
N MET A 94 -0.65 -11.22 3.07
CA MET A 94 0.44 -12.10 3.51
C MET A 94 -0.03 -13.17 4.50
N GLN A 95 -0.95 -12.84 5.40
CA GLN A 95 -1.50 -13.78 6.40
C GLN A 95 -0.39 -14.40 7.27
N ASN A 96 -0.51 -15.67 7.66
CA ASN A 96 0.43 -16.37 8.54
C ASN A 96 1.76 -16.66 7.83
N THR A 97 2.88 -16.33 8.48
CA THR A 97 4.23 -16.45 7.90
C THR A 97 5.29 -17.04 8.83
N GLY A 98 4.97 -17.24 10.11
CA GLY A 98 5.86 -17.80 11.14
C GLY A 98 5.19 -18.85 11.99
#